data_AF-A0A1C6LDT1-F1
#
_entry.id   AF-A0A1C6LDT1-F1
#
_cell.length_a   1.000
_cell.length_b   1.000
_cell.length_c   1.000
_cell.angle_alpha   90.00
_cell.angle_beta   90.00
_cell.angle_gamma   90.00
#
_symmetry.space_group_name_H-M   'P 1'
#
loop_
_entity.id
_entity.type
_entity.pdbx_description
1 polymer ?
#
loop_
_entity_poly.entity_id
_entity_poly.type
_entity_poly.pdbx_seq_one_letter_code
_entity_poly.pdbx_strand_id
1 'polypeptide(L)' 'MRRLTIKHSAIAYILNREMGYTQNAIAKLMGVSQGTVSNMIKEFELQTKIRNLQKDLDDARAIIEKQNLLPQNEDYFC' A
#
# COMPACT_ATOMS: atom_id res chain seq x y z
N MET A 1 20.24 13.91 7.87
CA MET A 1 18.91 13.33 8.21
C MET A 1 18.84 11.95 7.56
N ARG A 2 18.70 10.85 8.32
CA ARG A 2 18.55 9.50 7.71
C ARG A 2 17.21 9.45 6.98
N ARG A 3 17.21 9.00 5.72
CA ARG A 3 15.99 8.86 4.92
C ARG A 3 15.19 7.66 5.43
N LEU A 4 13.95 7.90 5.85
CA LEU A 4 13.03 6.82 6.24
C LEU A 4 12.69 5.98 5.01
N THR A 5 12.66 4.66 5.18
CA THR A 5 12.39 3.69 4.11
C THR A 5 11.00 3.09 4.30
N ILE A 6 10.47 2.44 3.25
CA ILE A 6 9.22 1.65 3.31
C ILE A 6 9.24 0.65 4.48
N LYS A 7 10.39 0.01 4.76
CA LYS A 7 10.57 -0.88 5.92
C LYS A 7 10.25 -0.20 7.26
N HIS A 8 10.65 1.07 7.45
CA HIS A 8 10.31 1.81 8.66
C HIS A 8 8.81 2.05 8.75
N SER A 9 8.16 2.39 7.63
CA SER A 9 6.71 2.58 7.58
C SER A 9 5.93 1.30 7.86
N ALA A 10 6.43 0.16 7.37
CA ALA A 10 5.87 -1.16 7.68
C ALA A 10 5.95 -1.48 9.18
N ILE A 11 7.09 -1.22 9.82
CA ILE A 11 7.26 -1.43 11.27
C ILE A 11 6.30 -0.53 12.05
N ALA A 12 6.23 0.76 11.71
CA ALA A 12 5.31 1.69 12.37
C ALA A 12 3.85 1.27 12.21
N TYR A 13 3.47 0.73 11.04
CA TYR A 13 2.14 0.21 10.77
C TYR A 13 1.81 -0.99 11.68
N ILE A 14 2.66 -2.03 11.71
CA ILE A 14 2.46 -3.24 12.54
C ILE A 14 2.38 -2.86 14.02
N LEU A 15 3.32 -2.04 14.51
CA LEU A 15 3.33 -1.59 15.91
C LEU A 15 2.03 -0.91 16.29
N ASN A 16 1.47 -0.06 15.42
CA ASN A 16 0.25 0.68 15.72
C ASN A 16 -1.03 -0.14 15.53
N ARG A 17 -1.15 -0.88 14.43
CA ARG A 17 -2.40 -1.57 14.03
C ARG A 17 -2.56 -2.95 14.63
N GLU A 18 -1.45 -3.66 14.82
CA GLU A 18 -1.47 -5.06 15.25
C GLU A 18 -1.02 -5.21 16.71
N MET A 19 -0.09 -4.37 17.17
CA MET A 19 0.48 -4.48 18.52
C MET A 19 -0.03 -3.41 19.51
N GLY A 20 -0.91 -2.50 19.07
CA GLY A 20 -1.57 -1.52 19.94
C GLY A 20 -0.69 -0.37 20.45
N TYR A 21 0.50 -0.15 19.89
CA TYR A 21 1.37 0.97 20.28
C TYR A 21 0.76 2.31 19.87
N THR A 22 0.81 3.30 20.76
CA THR A 22 0.46 4.67 20.41
C THR A 22 1.51 5.29 19.48
N GLN A 23 1.13 6.23 18.63
CA GLN A 23 2.07 6.90 17.73
C GLN A 23 3.17 7.67 18.49
N ASN A 24 2.87 8.17 19.71
CA ASN A 24 3.85 8.78 20.59
C ASN A 24 4.89 7.78 21.11
N ALA A 25 4.48 6.55 21.43
CA ALA A 25 5.41 5.50 21.84
C ALA A 25 6.33 5.09 20.69
N ILE A 26 5.77 4.95 19.49
CA ILE A 26 6.53 4.65 18.27
C ILE A 26 7.50 5.79 17.93
N ALA A 27 7.06 7.05 18.06
CA ALA A 27 7.90 8.23 17.83
C ALA A 27 9.14 8.24 18.73
N LYS A 28 8.96 7.96 20.02
CA LYS A 28 10.05 7.80 20.99
C LYS A 28 10.98 6.64 20.62
N LEU A 29 10.44 5.48 20.27
CA LEU A 29 11.20 4.29 19.89
C LEU A 29 12.06 4.53 18.64
N MET A 30 11.50 5.24 17.65
CA MET A 30 12.14 5.45 16.35
C MET A 30 12.98 6.74 16.30
N GLY A 31 12.96 7.57 17.34
CA GLY A 31 13.68 8.85 17.39
C GLY A 31 13.17 9.88 16.36
N VAL A 32 11.86 9.89 16.10
CA VAL A 32 11.20 10.80 15.14
C VAL A 32 10.02 11.52 15.78
N SER A 33 9.43 12.49 15.07
CA SER A 33 8.21 13.16 15.54
C SER A 33 6.97 12.26 15.41
N GLN A 34 5.96 12.48 16.24
CA GLN A 34 4.68 11.76 16.10
C GLN A 34 4.00 12.03 14.75
N GLY A 35 4.12 13.25 14.20
CA GLY A 35 3.64 13.57 12.85
C GLY A 35 4.32 12.73 11.76
N THR A 36 5.62 12.45 11.92
CA THR A 36 6.36 11.54 11.04
C THR A 36 5.79 10.12 11.10
N VAL A 37 5.49 9.60 12.29
CA VAL A 37 4.85 8.28 12.47
C VAL A 37 3.47 8.23 11.83
N SER A 38 2.65 9.27 12.03
CA SER A 38 1.35 9.39 11.36
C SER A 38 1.47 9.28 9.84
N ASN A 39 2.43 10.00 9.25
CA ASN A 39 2.66 9.97 7.81
C ASN A 39 3.13 8.59 7.33
N MET A 40 4.03 7.94 8.07
CA MET A 40 4.50 6.60 7.78
C MET A 40 3.36 5.57 7.73
N ILE A 41 2.47 5.61 8.72
CA ILE A 41 1.31 4.69 8.79
C ILE A 41 0.38 4.93 7.59
N LYS A 42 0.03 6.19 7.31
CA LYS A 42 -0.85 6.55 6.18
C LYS A 42 -0.25 6.16 4.83
N GLU A 43 1.05 6.41 4.64
CA GLU A 43 1.75 6.08 3.40
C GLU A 43 1.77 4.56 3.18
N PHE A 44 2.03 3.78 4.22
CA PHE A 44 2.05 2.32 4.12
C PHE A 44 0.65 1.74 3.82
N GLU A 45 -0.40 2.30 4.42
CA GLU A 45 -1.79 1.93 4.12
C GLU A 45 -2.13 2.17 2.64
N LEU A 46 -1.75 3.33 2.10
CA LEU A 46 -1.97 3.67 0.69
C LEU A 46 -1.17 2.74 -0.24
N GLN A 47 0.09 2.49 0.05
CA GLN A 47 0.92 1.57 -0.74
C GLN A 47 0.36 0.15 -0.76
N THR A 48 -0.17 -0.32 0.38
CA THR A 48 -0.81 -1.64 0.48
C THR A 48 -2.06 -1.71 -0.40
N LYS A 49 -2.91 -0.68 -0.34
CA LYS A 49 -4.10 -0.59 -1.21
C LYS A 49 -3.74 -0.58 -2.69
N ILE A 50 -2.73 0.21 -3.09
CA ILE A 50 -2.26 0.26 -4.47
C ILE A 50 -1.79 -1.11 -4.96
N ARG A 51 -0.99 -1.83 -4.16
CA ARG A 51 -0.50 -3.16 -4.53
C ARG A 51 -1.63 -4.17 -4.67
N ASN A 52 -2.62 -4.13 -3.76
CA ASN A 52 -3.78 -5.01 -3.84
C ASN A 52 -4.60 -4.71 -5.10
N LEU A 53 -4.88 -3.43 -5.39
CA LEU A 53 -5.59 -3.04 -6.61
C LEU A 53 -4.85 -3.43 -7.89
N GLN A 54 -3.52 -3.31 -7.92
CA GLN A 54 -2.71 -3.76 -9.06
C GLN A 54 -2.84 -5.26 -9.27
N LYS A 55 -2.81 -6.05 -8.18
CA LYS A 55 -3.04 -7.48 -8.24
C LYS A 55 -4.45 -7.82 -8.76
N ASP A 56 -5.48 -7.16 -8.25
CA ASP A 56 -6.86 -7.39 -8.71
C ASP A 56 -7.01 -7.07 -10.22
N LEU A 57 -6.32 -6.04 -10.72
CA LEU A 57 -6.27 -5.73 -12.14
C LEU A 57 -5.56 -6.81 -12.96
N ASP A 58 -4.45 -7.35 -12.46
CA ASP A 58 -3.71 -8.42 -13.13
C ASP A 58 -4.54 -9.71 -13.18
N ASP A 59 -5.23 -10.04 -12.09
CA ASP A 59 -6.16 -11.18 -12.01
C ASP A 59 -7.32 -10.99 -13.02
N ALA A 60 -7.87 -9.78 -13.13
CA ALA A 60 -8.91 -9.47 -14.11
C ALA A 60 -8.42 -9.61 -15.58
N ARG A 61 -7.20 -9.15 -15.88
CA ARG A 61 -6.58 -9.32 -17.22
C ARG A 61 -6.43 -10.80 -17.57
N ALA A 62 -5.92 -11.60 -16.63
CA ALA A 62 -5.76 -13.04 -16.85
C ALA A 62 -7.09 -13.75 -17.12
N ILE A 63 -8.18 -13.33 -16.47
CA ILE A 63 -9.53 -13.84 -16.74
C ILE A 63 -9.99 -13.48 -18.16
N ILE A 64 -9.82 -12.23 -18.58
CA ILE A 64 -10.20 -11.76 -19.92
C ILE A 64 -9.47 -12.56 -21.00
N GLU A 65 -8.16 -12.75 -20.84
CA GLU A 65 -7.33 -13.53 -21.78
C GLU A 65 -7.78 -14.99 -21.84
N LYS A 66 -7.96 -15.63 -20.68
CA LYS A 66 -8.38 -17.05 -20.60
C LYS A 66 -9.76 -17.29 -21.23
N GLN A 67 -10.66 -16.33 -21.12
CA GLN A 67 -12.01 -16.43 -21.65
C GLN A 67 -12.14 -15.90 -23.09
N ASN A 68 -11.03 -15.49 -23.73
CA ASN A 68 -11.00 -14.85 -25.05
C ASN A 68 -11.97 -13.66 -25.17
N LEU A 69 -12.16 -12.93 -24.06
CA LEU A 69 -13.00 -11.73 -23.98
C LEU A 69 -12.30 -10.48 -24.55
N LEU A 70 -11.16 -10.65 -25.21
CA LEU A 70 -10.51 -9.58 -25.93
C LEU A 70 -11.46 -9.10 -27.04
N PRO A 71 -11.59 -7.77 -27.25
CA PRO A 71 -12.45 -7.23 -28.29
C PRO A 71 -12.01 -7.80 -29.64
N GLN A 72 -12.89 -8.57 -30.26
CA GLN A 72 -12.61 -9.25 -31.53
C GLN A 72 -12.77 -8.32 -32.74
N ASN A 73 -13.40 -7.14 -32.55
CA ASN A 73 -13.72 -6.18 -33.60
C ASN A 73 -13.32 -4.75 -33.16
N GLU A 74 -12.88 -3.92 -34.10
CA GLU A 74 -12.44 -2.52 -33.91
C GLU A 74 -13.58 -1.55 -33.51
N ASP A 75 -14.84 -1.97 -33.59
CA ASP A 75 -16.03 -1.12 -33.35
C ASP A 75 -16.19 -0.63 -31.90
N TYR A 76 -15.45 -1.18 -30.93
CA TYR A 76 -15.56 -0.82 -29.51
C TYR A 76 -14.82 0.47 -29.11
N PHE A 77 -14.07 1.09 -30.03
CA PHE A 77 -13.30 2.32 -29.78
C PHE A 77 -13.83 3.56 -30.53
N CYS A 78 -15.07 3.51 -31.04
CA CYS A 78 -15.78 4.67 -31.59
C CYS A 78 -16.15 5.71 -30.52
#